data_AF-A0A9P4I2S3-F1
#
_entry.id   AF-A0A9P4I2S3-F1
#
_cell.length_a   1.000
_cell.length_b   1.000
_cell.length_c   1.000
_cell.angle_alpha   90.00
_cell.angle_beta   90.00
_cell.angle_gamma   90.00
#
_symmetry.space_group_name_H-M   'P 1'
#
loop_
_entity.id
_entity.type
_entity.pdbx_description
1 polymer ?
#
loop_
_entity_poly.entity_id
_entity_poly.type
_entity_poly.pdbx_seq_one_letter_code
_entity_poly.pdbx_strand_id
1 'polypeptide(L)'
;MGPPPPPPPPPPGMNQDCWGNVPPPPPPPGKRGKKMARDEIESVQGLMPPRGTTERVVRLSAVNTNRRAMLLHYAAAPFDLHENLWILKYGEANKWYTRPATSELERLRKFEDAGLGPDVRNWACHEPDCLHPAPSNMVKLQFGEVMGVADPDERQCWCGEFVEEEDTVCRFGKSCSKKRNVRDAISNELLVYLSVVEADKRDTDDDQDAADDMSFVGSTAKDDQCCDGSKIYKLEKTGSKNACAARAYQNAALRGWSTIFSCVIKGEVDLAKMSGGIKCFERVRNLGDLLGDAEGGKIKIFY
;
A
#
# COMPACT_ATOMS: atom_id res chain seq x y z
N MET A 1 -38.65 0.50 -32.09
CA MET A 1 -38.52 1.57 -31.08
C MET A 1 -38.46 2.89 -31.83
N GLY A 2 -39.46 3.76 -31.64
CA GLY A 2 -39.50 5.06 -32.34
C GLY A 2 -38.54 6.06 -31.70
N PRO A 3 -38.04 7.05 -32.47
CA PRO A 3 -37.16 8.10 -31.95
C PRO A 3 -37.89 8.96 -30.91
N PRO A 4 -37.19 9.45 -29.86
CA PRO A 4 -37.78 10.29 -28.84
C PRO A 4 -38.26 11.62 -29.44
N PRO A 5 -39.36 12.20 -28.93
CA PRO A 5 -39.88 13.46 -29.42
C PRO A 5 -38.89 14.61 -29.15
N PRO A 6 -38.84 15.62 -30.03
CA PRO A 6 -37.98 16.78 -29.84
C PRO A 6 -38.42 17.60 -28.61
N PRO A 7 -37.46 18.28 -27.93
CA PRO A 7 -37.78 19.15 -26.81
C PRO A 7 -38.63 20.35 -27.25
N PRO A 8 -39.51 20.86 -26.37
CA PRO A 8 -40.36 22.01 -26.68
C PRO A 8 -39.51 23.29 -26.85
N PRO A 9 -39.95 24.22 -27.73
CA PRO A 9 -39.27 25.49 -27.90
C PRO A 9 -39.40 26.36 -26.64
N PRO A 10 -38.39 27.19 -26.33
CA PRO A 10 -38.46 28.14 -25.22
C PRO A 10 -39.54 29.20 -25.47
N PRO A 11 -40.22 29.67 -24.42
CA PRO A 11 -41.29 30.67 -24.54
C PRO A 11 -40.73 32.02 -25.06
N PRO A 12 -41.43 32.70 -25.99
CA PRO A 12 -41.02 34.01 -26.48
C PRO A 12 -41.29 35.07 -25.40
N GLY A 13 -40.26 35.85 -25.03
CA GLY A 13 -40.43 37.08 -24.25
C GLY A 13 -39.61 37.23 -22.96
N MET A 14 -38.67 36.34 -22.64
CA MET A 14 -37.78 36.55 -21.50
C MET A 14 -36.61 37.49 -21.85
N ASN A 15 -36.81 38.79 -21.59
CA ASN A 15 -35.76 39.80 -21.56
C ASN A 15 -34.66 39.40 -20.57
N GLN A 16 -33.41 39.32 -21.04
CA GLN A 16 -32.24 38.88 -20.28
C GLN A 16 -31.65 39.96 -19.33
N ASP A 17 -32.19 41.18 -19.33
CA ASP A 17 -31.51 42.34 -18.73
C ASP A 17 -31.92 42.67 -17.28
N CYS A 18 -32.55 41.75 -16.54
CA CYS A 18 -33.05 42.00 -15.18
C CYS A 18 -32.43 41.12 -14.08
N TRP A 19 -31.19 40.64 -14.24
CA TRP A 19 -30.46 39.92 -13.19
C TRP A 19 -29.81 40.87 -12.16
N GLY A 20 -30.57 41.87 -11.70
CA GLY A 20 -30.20 42.67 -10.55
C GLY A 20 -30.27 41.83 -9.28
N ASN A 21 -29.11 41.64 -8.63
CA ASN A 21 -28.88 41.14 -7.27
C ASN A 21 -30.14 40.90 -6.42
N VAL A 22 -30.77 39.73 -6.59
CA VAL A 22 -31.73 39.22 -5.60
C VAL A 22 -30.90 38.45 -4.57
N PRO A 23 -30.90 38.85 -3.28
CA PRO A 23 -30.25 38.07 -2.25
C PRO A 23 -30.86 36.65 -2.25
N PRO A 24 -30.04 35.59 -2.14
CA PRO A 24 -30.54 34.23 -2.18
C PRO A 24 -31.61 34.04 -1.09
N PRO A 25 -32.72 33.35 -1.39
CA PRO A 25 -33.74 33.08 -0.39
C PRO A 25 -33.13 32.32 0.79
N PRO A 26 -33.59 32.57 2.02
CA PRO A 26 -33.13 31.84 3.18
C PRO A 26 -33.35 30.33 2.96
N PRO A 27 -32.39 29.48 3.36
CA PRO A 27 -32.53 28.04 3.21
C PRO A 27 -33.81 27.57 3.90
N PRO A 28 -34.59 26.67 3.28
CA PRO A 28 -35.80 26.15 3.89
C PRO A 28 -35.49 25.52 5.26
N PRO A 29 -36.36 25.67 6.27
CA PRO A 29 -36.17 25.07 7.57
C PRO A 29 -35.97 23.56 7.38
N GLY A 30 -34.75 23.11 7.65
CA GLY A 30 -34.33 21.73 7.44
C GLY A 30 -35.32 20.81 8.14
N LYS A 31 -36.03 19.99 7.36
CA LYS A 31 -36.80 18.87 7.88
C LYS A 31 -35.83 18.05 8.72
N ARG A 32 -36.00 18.10 10.05
CA ARG A 32 -35.31 17.23 11.00
C ARG A 32 -35.59 15.80 10.55
N GLY A 33 -34.66 15.25 9.77
CA GLY A 33 -34.67 13.84 9.43
C GLY A 33 -34.73 13.07 10.74
N LYS A 34 -35.74 12.21 10.87
CA LYS A 34 -35.74 11.16 11.88
C LYS A 34 -34.36 10.51 11.81
N LYS A 35 -33.59 10.64 12.90
CA LYS A 35 -32.36 9.89 13.09
C LYS A 35 -32.74 8.43 12.94
N MET A 36 -32.53 7.85 11.76
CA MET A 36 -32.39 6.40 11.68
C MET A 36 -31.29 6.06 12.67
N ALA A 37 -31.56 5.05 13.50
CA ALA A 37 -30.55 4.43 14.35
C ALA A 37 -29.34 4.16 13.46
N ARG A 38 -28.32 4.99 13.67
CA ARG A 38 -27.01 4.80 13.08
C ARG A 38 -26.47 3.65 13.89
N ASP A 39 -26.67 2.44 13.38
CA ASP A 39 -25.95 1.26 13.82
C ASP A 39 -24.48 1.66 13.97
N GLU A 40 -23.91 1.23 15.09
CA GLU A 40 -22.55 1.45 15.54
C GLU A 40 -21.54 1.33 14.39
N ILE A 41 -21.26 2.44 13.72
CA ILE A 41 -19.98 2.64 13.08
C ILE A 41 -19.07 2.99 14.24
N GLU A 42 -18.47 1.94 14.80
CA GLU A 42 -17.35 2.03 15.73
C GLU A 42 -16.42 3.16 15.31
N SER A 43 -16.11 4.02 16.27
CA SER A 43 -15.25 5.17 16.13
C SER A 43 -13.86 4.76 15.60
N VAL A 44 -13.68 4.82 14.29
CA VAL A 44 -12.40 4.59 13.57
C VAL A 44 -11.30 5.56 14.05
N GLN A 45 -11.65 6.64 14.76
CA GLN A 45 -10.69 7.57 15.34
C GLN A 45 -9.90 6.99 16.53
N GLY A 46 -10.32 5.87 17.12
CA GLY A 46 -9.58 5.16 18.18
C GLY A 46 -8.57 4.12 17.69
N LEU A 47 -8.51 3.85 16.38
CA LEU A 47 -7.67 2.80 15.79
C LEU A 47 -6.46 3.32 15.01
N MET A 48 -6.19 4.63 15.02
CA MET A 48 -4.90 5.08 14.51
C MET A 48 -3.83 4.65 15.51
N PRO A 49 -2.93 3.71 15.16
CA PRO A 49 -1.79 3.42 16.02
C PRO A 49 -1.02 4.72 16.26
N PRO A 50 -0.39 4.89 17.44
CA PRO A 50 0.52 6.00 17.66
C PRO A 50 1.49 6.06 16.48
N ARG A 51 1.54 7.21 15.78
CA ARG A 51 2.38 7.43 14.60
C ARG A 51 3.75 6.81 14.86
N GLY A 52 4.11 5.79 14.06
CA GLY A 52 5.18 4.84 14.35
C GLY A 52 6.38 5.52 15.00
N THR A 53 6.58 5.27 16.29
CA THR A 53 7.75 5.76 17.01
C THR A 53 8.97 5.21 16.29
N THR A 54 9.82 6.10 15.77
CA THR A 54 11.08 5.70 15.16
C THR A 54 11.87 4.96 16.22
N GLU A 55 11.95 3.65 16.09
CA GLU A 55 12.51 2.83 17.16
C GLU A 55 14.04 2.85 17.12
N ARG A 56 14.60 2.79 15.90
CA ARG A 56 16.05 2.79 15.73
C ARG A 56 16.47 3.40 14.40
N VAL A 57 17.54 4.17 14.45
CA VAL A 57 18.27 4.61 13.26
C VAL A 57 19.59 3.84 13.21
N VAL A 58 19.83 3.13 12.11
CA VAL A 58 21.07 2.39 11.87
C VAL A 58 21.83 2.99 10.70
N ARG A 59 23.16 2.96 10.76
CA ARG A 59 24.00 3.26 9.61
C ARG A 59 24.11 2.02 8.74
N LEU A 60 23.88 2.18 7.44
CA LEU A 60 24.05 1.09 6.49
C LEU A 60 25.49 1.16 5.99
N SER A 61 26.28 0.13 6.28
CA SER A 61 27.59 -0.04 5.67
C SER A 61 27.41 -0.43 4.21
N ALA A 62 27.39 0.58 3.33
CA ALA A 62 27.36 0.43 1.90
C ALA A 62 28.46 1.27 1.26
N VAL A 63 28.67 1.08 -0.04
CA VAL A 63 29.70 1.77 -0.85
C VAL A 63 29.63 3.31 -0.70
N ASN A 64 28.45 3.87 -0.42
CA ASN A 64 28.27 5.28 -0.09
C ASN A 64 28.17 5.49 1.43
N THR A 65 29.16 6.17 1.99
CA THR A 65 29.59 6.09 3.39
C THR A 65 28.68 6.73 4.45
N ASN A 66 27.48 7.25 4.11
CA ASN A 66 26.66 8.00 5.06
C ASN A 66 25.16 7.66 5.09
N ARG A 67 24.71 6.59 4.43
CA ARG A 67 23.28 6.27 4.40
C ARG A 67 22.78 5.76 5.76
N ARG A 68 21.62 6.26 6.17
CA ARG A 68 20.93 5.85 7.40
C ARG A 68 19.60 5.18 7.06
N ALA A 69 19.28 4.12 7.79
CA ALA A 69 17.96 3.50 7.76
C ALA A 69 17.22 3.76 9.07
N MET A 70 15.97 4.18 8.96
CA MET A 70 15.00 4.09 10.04
C MET A 70 14.40 2.69 10.02
N LEU A 71 14.61 1.94 11.10
CA LEU A 71 13.97 0.66 11.32
C LEU A 71 12.63 0.91 12.00
N LEU A 72 11.56 0.41 11.38
CA LEU A 72 10.20 0.48 11.87
C LEU A 72 9.74 -0.95 12.15
N HIS A 73 9.60 -1.34 13.42
CA HIS A 73 9.15 -2.69 13.80
C HIS A 73 7.65 -2.77 14.12
N TYR A 74 6.88 -1.71 13.92
CA TYR A 74 5.45 -1.82 14.12
C TYR A 74 4.86 -2.82 13.13
N ALA A 75 4.05 -3.76 13.64
CA ALA A 75 3.25 -4.63 12.81
C ALA A 75 2.41 -3.78 11.87
N ALA A 76 2.41 -4.10 10.58
CA ALA A 76 1.70 -3.29 9.61
C ALA A 76 0.22 -3.24 10.00
N ALA A 77 -0.35 -2.03 9.97
CA ALA A 77 -1.74 -1.80 10.30
C ALA A 77 -2.61 -2.10 9.07
N PRO A 78 -3.91 -2.40 9.26
CA PRO A 78 -4.84 -2.53 8.13
C PRO A 78 -4.88 -1.30 7.21
N PHE A 79 -4.58 -0.13 7.76
CA PHE A 79 -4.42 1.11 7.00
C PHE A 79 -3.24 1.04 6.01
N ASP A 80 -2.10 0.47 6.41
CA ASP A 80 -0.92 0.34 5.54
C ASP A 80 -1.22 -0.58 4.35
N LEU A 81 -1.94 -1.68 4.59
CA LEU A 81 -2.42 -2.55 3.52
C LEU A 81 -3.36 -1.78 2.58
N HIS A 82 -4.33 -1.05 3.13
CA HIS A 82 -5.28 -0.25 2.32
C HIS A 82 -4.55 0.78 1.47
N GLU A 83 -3.55 1.45 2.02
CA GLU A 83 -2.75 2.47 1.34
C GLU A 83 -1.97 1.91 0.14
N ASN A 84 -1.49 0.68 0.28
CA ASN A 84 -0.66 -0.01 -0.72
C ASN A 84 -1.44 -1.00 -1.58
N LEU A 85 -2.76 -1.12 -1.38
CA LEU A 85 -3.57 -2.14 -2.03
C LEU A 85 -3.58 -2.00 -3.55
N TRP A 86 -3.57 -0.75 -4.03
CA TRP A 86 -3.61 -0.46 -5.46
C TRP A 86 -2.41 -1.09 -6.19
N ILE A 87 -1.19 -0.99 -5.65
CA ILE A 87 -0.01 -1.56 -6.30
C ILE A 87 0.06 -3.08 -6.10
N LEU A 88 -0.45 -3.61 -4.99
CA LEU A 88 -0.55 -5.06 -4.80
C LEU A 88 -1.49 -5.71 -5.83
N LYS A 89 -2.59 -5.02 -6.15
CA LYS A 89 -3.63 -5.53 -7.04
C LYS A 89 -3.33 -5.31 -8.52
N TYR A 90 -2.89 -4.11 -8.85
CA TYR A 90 -2.73 -3.66 -10.24
C TYR A 90 -1.28 -3.61 -10.68
N GLY A 91 -0.33 -3.58 -9.74
CA GLY A 91 1.09 -3.49 -10.04
C GLY A 91 1.65 -4.82 -10.52
N GLU A 92 2.41 -4.76 -11.60
CA GLU A 92 3.26 -5.86 -12.02
C GLU A 92 4.55 -5.87 -11.18
N ALA A 93 5.09 -7.06 -10.97
CA ALA A 93 6.34 -7.22 -10.25
C ALA A 93 7.48 -6.53 -10.99
N ASN A 94 8.32 -5.82 -10.24
CA ASN A 94 9.53 -5.12 -10.69
C ASN A 94 9.29 -3.96 -11.68
N LYS A 95 8.06 -3.46 -11.81
CA LYS A 95 7.77 -2.21 -12.54
C LYS A 95 7.53 -1.04 -11.58
N TRP A 96 7.99 0.15 -11.97
CA TRP A 96 7.76 1.38 -11.21
C TRP A 96 6.44 2.03 -11.62
N TYR A 97 5.75 2.57 -10.63
CA TYR A 97 4.45 3.22 -10.75
C TYR A 97 4.45 4.54 -10.00
N THR A 98 3.79 5.55 -10.56
CA THR A 98 3.33 6.70 -9.79
C THR A 98 2.07 6.32 -9.03
N ARG A 99 1.87 6.90 -7.84
CA ARG A 99 0.64 6.66 -7.09
C ARG A 99 -0.53 7.33 -7.81
N PRO A 100 -1.59 6.59 -8.18
CA PRO A 100 -2.76 7.19 -8.83
C PRO A 100 -3.45 8.18 -7.89
N ALA A 101 -4.10 9.19 -8.47
CA ALA A 101 -4.90 10.11 -7.68
C ALA A 101 -6.07 9.36 -7.02
N THR A 102 -6.56 9.86 -5.87
CA THR A 102 -7.69 9.23 -5.16
C THR A 102 -8.93 9.07 -6.04
N SER A 103 -9.21 10.05 -6.90
CA SER A 103 -10.32 10.00 -7.86
C SER A 103 -10.16 8.89 -8.90
N GLU A 104 -8.93 8.57 -9.31
CA GLU A 104 -8.64 7.47 -10.22
C GLU A 104 -8.81 6.13 -9.52
N LEU A 105 -8.36 6.00 -8.27
CA LEU A 105 -8.58 4.81 -7.45
C LEU A 105 -10.07 4.52 -7.25
N GLU A 106 -10.88 5.56 -7.01
CA GLU A 106 -12.33 5.45 -6.93
C GLU A 106 -12.96 5.03 -8.27
N ARG A 107 -12.45 5.57 -9.39
CA ARG A 107 -12.92 5.21 -10.74
C ARG A 107 -12.69 3.72 -11.03
N LEU A 108 -11.54 3.17 -10.67
CA LEU A 108 -11.26 1.74 -10.82
C LEU A 108 -12.20 0.87 -10.03
N ARG A 109 -12.45 1.26 -8.78
CA ARG A 109 -13.35 0.51 -7.91
C ARG A 109 -14.73 0.40 -8.54
N LYS A 110 -15.22 1.49 -9.16
CA LYS A 110 -16.49 1.47 -9.92
C LYS A 110 -16.45 0.54 -11.13
N PHE A 111 -15.32 0.48 -11.86
CA PHE A 111 -15.17 -0.46 -12.98
C PHE A 111 -15.17 -1.92 -12.51
N GLU A 112 -14.46 -2.21 -11.41
CA GLU A 112 -14.45 -3.54 -10.80
C GLU A 112 -15.83 -3.98 -10.30
N ASP A 113 -16.54 -3.08 -9.62
CA ASP A 113 -17.90 -3.32 -9.14
C ASP A 113 -18.87 -3.55 -10.32
N ALA A 114 -18.56 -3.02 -11.52
CA ALA A 114 -19.29 -3.25 -12.75
C ALA A 114 -18.83 -4.50 -13.53
N GLY A 115 -17.83 -5.25 -13.05
CA GLY A 115 -17.27 -6.41 -13.75
C GLY A 115 -16.46 -6.05 -15.01
N LEU A 116 -16.15 -4.76 -15.19
CA LEU A 116 -15.31 -4.26 -16.25
C LEU A 116 -13.88 -4.28 -15.70
N GLY A 117 -13.09 -5.29 -16.07
CA GLY A 117 -11.72 -5.47 -15.56
C GLY A 117 -10.90 -4.17 -15.64
N PRO A 118 -9.89 -3.99 -14.77
CA PRO A 118 -9.21 -2.72 -14.65
C PRO A 118 -8.38 -2.43 -15.92
N ASP A 119 -8.60 -1.27 -16.54
CA ASP A 119 -7.72 -0.76 -17.61
C ASP A 119 -6.49 -0.11 -16.97
N VAL A 120 -5.59 -0.94 -16.44
CA VAL A 120 -4.39 -0.53 -15.68
C VAL A 120 -3.28 0.02 -16.59
N ARG A 121 -3.43 -0.09 -17.92
CA ARG A 121 -2.31 0.13 -18.86
C ARG A 121 -1.71 1.53 -18.76
N ASN A 122 -2.47 2.53 -18.32
CA ASN A 122 -2.04 3.93 -18.29
C ASN A 122 -1.20 4.37 -17.07
N TRP A 123 -1.01 3.56 -16.02
CA TRP A 123 -0.15 3.98 -14.88
C TRP A 123 1.24 3.36 -14.89
N ALA A 124 1.40 2.26 -15.63
CA ALA A 124 2.74 1.78 -15.89
C ALA A 124 3.43 2.91 -16.67
N CYS A 125 4.47 3.50 -16.09
CA CYS A 125 5.26 4.46 -16.82
C CYS A 125 5.83 3.73 -18.04
N HIS A 126 5.37 4.13 -19.23
CA HIS A 126 5.55 3.38 -20.47
C HIS A 126 7.02 3.31 -20.91
N GLU A 127 7.90 4.06 -20.26
CA GLU A 127 9.33 4.00 -20.50
C GLU A 127 10.08 3.66 -19.20
N PRO A 128 10.79 2.51 -19.15
CA PRO A 128 11.65 2.15 -18.02
C PRO A 128 12.78 3.17 -17.78
N ASP A 129 13.01 4.07 -18.73
CA ASP A 129 14.11 5.04 -18.73
C ASP A 129 13.74 6.40 -18.11
N CYS A 130 12.45 6.72 -17.88
CA CYS A 130 12.06 8.04 -17.37
C CYS A 130 11.86 8.11 -15.85
N LEU A 131 11.76 6.97 -15.16
CA LEU A 131 11.67 6.91 -13.71
C LEU A 131 12.99 6.46 -13.13
N HIS A 132 13.90 7.42 -12.98
CA HIS A 132 15.11 7.18 -12.20
C HIS A 132 14.79 7.44 -10.73
N PRO A 133 14.84 6.43 -9.86
CA PRO A 133 14.68 6.66 -8.43
C PRO A 133 15.91 7.39 -7.89
N ALA A 134 15.69 8.54 -7.26
CA ALA A 134 16.73 9.29 -6.57
C ALA A 134 17.11 8.59 -5.25
N PRO A 135 18.40 8.52 -4.90
CA PRO A 135 18.83 7.94 -3.65
C PRO A 135 18.45 8.87 -2.49
N SER A 136 17.75 8.35 -1.48
CA SER A 136 17.60 9.07 -0.22
C SER A 136 18.78 8.82 0.73
N ASN A 137 19.13 9.84 1.51
CA ASN A 137 20.08 9.74 2.62
C ASN A 137 19.47 9.02 3.83
N MET A 138 18.13 9.04 3.95
CA MET A 138 17.37 8.43 5.02
C MET A 138 16.27 7.54 4.45
N VAL A 139 16.47 6.24 4.54
CA VAL A 139 15.52 5.24 4.04
C VAL A 139 14.70 4.66 5.17
N LYS A 140 13.45 4.32 4.89
CA LYS A 140 12.57 3.60 5.83
C LYS A 140 12.60 2.12 5.51
N LEU A 141 12.80 1.30 6.52
CA LEU A 141 12.71 -0.14 6.41
C LEU A 141 11.67 -0.63 7.42
N GLN A 142 10.49 -1.00 6.92
CA GLN A 142 9.44 -1.59 7.74
C GLN A 142 9.66 -3.10 7.88
N PHE A 143 10.30 -3.50 8.97
CA PHE A 143 10.46 -4.90 9.35
C PHE A 143 9.31 -5.31 10.26
N GLY A 144 8.09 -5.38 9.70
CA GLY A 144 6.94 -5.96 10.40
C GLY A 144 7.13 -7.46 10.68
N GLU A 145 6.09 -8.13 11.16
CA GLU A 145 6.15 -9.56 11.56
C GLU A 145 6.62 -10.49 10.42
N VAL A 146 6.35 -10.10 9.18
CA VAL A 146 6.76 -10.80 7.95
C VAL A 146 8.28 -10.96 7.85
N MET A 147 9.02 -9.89 8.13
CA MET A 147 10.48 -9.85 8.00
C MET A 147 11.19 -9.89 9.35
N GLY A 148 10.49 -9.67 10.45
CA GLY A 148 11.03 -9.69 11.80
C GLY A 148 11.77 -10.98 12.07
N VAL A 149 12.98 -10.88 12.64
CA VAL A 149 13.69 -12.04 13.17
C VAL A 149 12.83 -12.55 14.32
N ALA A 150 12.10 -13.64 14.11
CA ALA A 150 11.62 -14.40 15.26
C ALA A 150 12.90 -14.74 16.02
N ASP A 151 13.05 -14.18 17.22
CA ASP A 151 14.26 -14.33 18.00
C ASP A 151 14.56 -15.84 18.04
N PRO A 152 15.73 -16.31 17.57
CA PRO A 152 16.02 -17.74 17.54
C PRO A 152 15.88 -18.38 18.93
N ASP A 153 15.97 -17.58 19.99
CA ASP A 153 15.73 -17.97 21.38
C ASP A 153 14.28 -17.77 21.85
N GLU A 154 13.50 -16.86 21.24
CA GLU A 154 12.04 -16.97 21.27
C GLU A 154 11.60 -18.10 20.36
N ARG A 155 11.63 -19.31 20.91
CA ARG A 155 10.85 -20.44 20.41
C ARG A 155 9.36 -20.13 20.59
N GLN A 156 8.83 -19.12 19.92
CA GLN A 156 7.41 -18.88 19.83
C GLN A 156 6.84 -20.13 19.17
N CYS A 157 6.04 -20.88 19.93
CA CYS A 157 5.43 -22.06 19.36
C CYS A 157 4.47 -21.58 18.28
N TRP A 158 4.73 -21.95 17.03
CA TRP A 158 3.82 -21.72 15.91
C TRP A 158 2.57 -22.62 15.98
N CYS A 159 2.36 -23.32 17.10
CA CYS A 159 1.12 -24.00 17.40
C CYS A 159 0.11 -22.96 17.87
N GLY A 160 -0.43 -22.18 16.92
CA GLY A 160 -1.66 -21.45 17.13
C GLY A 160 -2.78 -22.41 17.56
N GLU A 161 -3.82 -21.87 18.19
CA GLU A 161 -5.05 -22.55 18.61
C GLU A 161 -5.76 -23.22 17.41
N PHE A 162 -5.26 -24.37 16.97
CA PHE A 162 -5.93 -25.25 16.03
C PHE A 162 -6.33 -26.53 16.74
N VAL A 163 -7.05 -26.44 17.86
CA VAL A 163 -7.83 -27.57 18.39
C VAL A 163 -9.00 -27.04 19.24
N GLU A 164 -10.23 -27.18 18.74
CA GLU A 164 -11.41 -27.37 19.60
C GLU A 164 -11.40 -28.83 20.06
N GLU A 165 -10.62 -29.16 21.08
CA GLU A 165 -10.74 -30.42 21.83
C GLU A 165 -9.78 -30.31 23.02
N GLU A 166 -10.34 -30.59 24.19
CA GLU A 166 -9.67 -30.50 25.49
C GLU A 166 -8.35 -31.30 25.46
N ASP A 167 -7.26 -30.68 25.93
CA ASP A 167 -5.90 -31.24 26.12
C ASP A 167 -4.84 -31.10 25.01
N THR A 168 -4.49 -29.88 24.60
CA THR A 168 -3.14 -29.64 24.02
C THR A 168 -2.33 -28.57 24.74
N VAL A 169 -1.35 -29.04 25.53
CA VAL A 169 -0.37 -28.20 26.24
C VAL A 169 0.71 -27.71 25.27
N CYS A 170 0.77 -26.40 25.07
CA CYS A 170 1.91 -25.70 24.49
C CYS A 170 2.76 -25.05 25.59
N ARG A 171 4.09 -25.29 25.53
CA ARG A 171 5.19 -24.86 26.46
C ARG A 171 5.01 -25.40 27.91
N PHE A 172 5.74 -26.38 28.44
CA PHE A 172 7.07 -26.94 28.15
C PHE A 172 7.12 -28.48 28.39
N GLY A 173 6.10 -29.21 27.95
CA GLY A 173 6.04 -30.68 27.96
C GLY A 173 6.48 -31.32 26.64
N LYS A 174 6.94 -32.58 26.70
CA LYS A 174 7.69 -33.35 25.67
C LYS A 174 6.99 -33.68 24.33
N SER A 175 5.79 -33.18 24.01
CA SER A 175 5.09 -33.57 22.78
C SER A 175 4.81 -32.37 21.87
N CYS A 176 5.70 -32.13 20.92
CA CYS A 176 5.49 -31.11 19.89
C CYS A 176 5.79 -31.66 18.49
N SER A 177 5.32 -32.88 18.23
CA SER A 177 5.45 -33.58 16.94
C SER A 177 4.71 -32.84 15.80
N LYS A 178 3.66 -32.07 16.09
CA LYS A 178 2.93 -31.25 15.10
C LYS A 178 3.75 -30.07 14.52
N LYS A 179 4.86 -29.65 15.15
CA LYS A 179 5.71 -28.53 14.68
C LYS A 179 6.46 -28.79 13.38
N ARG A 180 6.90 -30.04 13.16
CA ARG A 180 7.60 -30.39 11.92
C ARG A 180 6.66 -30.19 10.74
N ASN A 181 5.42 -30.65 10.87
CA ASN A 181 4.42 -30.56 9.82
C ASN A 181 4.12 -29.12 9.38
N VAL A 182 4.03 -28.13 10.28
CA VAL A 182 3.76 -26.74 9.86
C VAL A 182 4.96 -26.12 9.16
N ARG A 183 6.17 -26.29 9.67
CA ARG A 183 7.38 -25.76 9.01
C ARG A 183 7.62 -26.44 7.68
N ASP A 184 7.45 -27.76 7.63
CA ASP A 184 7.60 -28.56 6.42
C ASP A 184 6.49 -28.23 5.41
N ALA A 185 5.24 -28.03 5.87
CA ALA A 185 4.14 -27.56 5.04
C ALA A 185 4.38 -26.15 4.51
N ILE A 186 4.87 -25.22 5.33
CA ILE A 186 5.26 -23.87 4.88
C ILE A 186 6.39 -23.93 3.86
N SER A 187 7.35 -24.85 4.01
CA SER A 187 8.43 -25.02 3.02
C SER A 187 7.97 -25.73 1.74
N ASN A 188 6.92 -26.54 1.82
CA ASN A 188 6.32 -27.22 0.67
C ASN A 188 5.31 -26.34 -0.07
N GLU A 189 4.69 -25.40 0.62
CA GLU A 189 3.73 -24.45 0.07
C GLU A 189 4.48 -23.25 -0.51
N LEU A 190 4.05 -22.82 -1.70
CA LEU A 190 4.70 -21.75 -2.44
C LEU A 190 4.33 -20.38 -1.85
N LEU A 191 4.82 -20.04 -0.66
CA LEU A 191 4.58 -18.71 -0.10
C LEU A 191 5.26 -17.62 -0.95
N VAL A 192 4.49 -16.59 -1.31
CA VAL A 192 4.99 -15.44 -2.06
C VAL A 192 5.09 -14.25 -1.12
N TYR A 193 6.31 -13.73 -0.98
CA TYR A 193 6.60 -12.54 -0.19
C TYR A 193 6.57 -11.32 -1.10
N LEU A 194 5.68 -10.40 -0.79
CA LEU A 194 5.49 -9.16 -1.53
C LEU A 194 6.08 -8.01 -0.71
N SER A 195 6.79 -7.11 -1.36
CA SER A 195 7.26 -5.87 -0.74
C SER A 195 6.97 -4.68 -1.64
N VAL A 196 6.47 -3.60 -1.06
CA VAL A 196 6.30 -2.32 -1.74
C VAL A 196 7.51 -1.46 -1.42
N VAL A 197 8.24 -1.12 -2.48
CA VAL A 197 9.42 -0.27 -2.44
C VAL A 197 9.02 1.12 -2.87
N GLU A 198 9.44 2.13 -2.12
CA GLU A 198 9.23 3.55 -2.39
C GLU A 198 10.58 4.22 -2.69
N ALA A 199 10.60 5.09 -3.68
CA ALA A 199 11.74 5.96 -3.95
C ALA A 199 11.26 7.36 -4.36
N ASP A 200 12.15 8.34 -4.23
CA ASP A 200 11.96 9.67 -4.80
C ASP A 200 12.11 9.58 -6.33
N LYS A 201 11.25 10.25 -7.09
CA LYS A 201 11.47 10.43 -8.52
C LYS A 201 12.61 11.42 -8.73
N ARG A 202 13.57 11.10 -9.60
CA ARG A 202 14.60 12.04 -10.05
C ARG A 202 13.98 12.99 -11.07
N ASP A 203 14.19 14.29 -10.86
CA ASP A 203 13.85 15.30 -11.85
C ASP A 203 14.88 15.19 -12.99
N THR A 204 14.42 14.78 -14.17
CA THR A 204 15.26 14.60 -15.37
C THR A 204 15.53 15.91 -16.10
N ASP A 205 14.81 16.97 -15.74
CA ASP A 205 14.75 18.20 -16.52
C ASP A 205 15.85 19.21 -16.13
N ASP A 206 16.57 18.98 -15.01
CA ASP A 206 17.59 19.92 -14.51
C ASP A 206 18.99 19.73 -15.13
N ASP A 207 19.25 18.61 -15.81
CA ASP A 207 20.59 18.29 -16.32
C ASP A 207 20.87 18.89 -17.72
N GLN A 208 19.89 19.52 -18.38
CA GLN A 208 20.06 20.00 -19.76
C GLN A 208 20.54 21.46 -19.88
N ASP A 209 20.32 22.31 -18.88
CA ASP A 209 20.64 23.76 -18.96
C ASP A 209 21.85 24.20 -18.12
N ALA A 210 22.44 23.31 -17.31
CA ALA A 210 23.57 23.65 -16.43
C ALA A 210 24.94 23.73 -17.11
N ALA A 211 25.02 23.55 -18.43
CA ALA A 211 26.29 23.55 -19.17
C ALA A 211 26.86 24.95 -19.46
N ASP A 212 26.07 26.03 -19.36
CA ASP A 212 26.49 27.36 -19.83
C ASP A 212 26.63 28.47 -18.78
N ASP A 213 26.33 28.24 -17.49
CA ASP A 213 26.46 29.29 -16.46
C ASP A 213 27.41 28.91 -15.30
N MET A 214 28.71 29.03 -15.59
CA MET A 214 29.82 28.90 -14.63
C MET A 214 30.01 30.18 -13.78
N SER A 215 28.95 30.91 -13.41
CA SER A 215 29.04 32.03 -12.48
C SER A 215 28.97 31.57 -11.02
N PHE A 216 30.12 31.12 -10.52
CA PHE A 216 30.40 30.81 -9.12
C PHE A 216 30.32 32.08 -8.24
N VAL A 217 29.11 32.52 -7.85
CA VAL A 217 28.95 33.48 -6.74
C VAL A 217 27.69 33.17 -5.92
N GLY A 218 27.90 32.48 -4.80
CA GLY A 218 27.15 32.70 -3.56
C GLY A 218 25.62 32.61 -3.61
N SER A 219 25.06 31.43 -3.90
CA SER A 219 23.64 31.16 -3.62
C SER A 219 23.43 30.93 -2.13
N THR A 220 23.09 32.01 -1.43
CA THR A 220 22.44 31.97 -0.12
C THR A 220 21.11 31.23 -0.24
N ALA A 221 20.94 30.18 0.56
CA ALA A 221 19.71 29.44 0.85
C ALA A 221 18.42 30.14 0.35
N LYS A 222 18.01 29.83 -0.88
CA LYS A 222 16.66 30.10 -1.34
C LYS A 222 15.79 28.96 -0.84
N ASP A 223 14.69 29.35 -0.21
CA ASP A 223 13.70 28.49 0.41
C ASP A 223 13.36 27.26 -0.43
N ASP A 224 13.37 26.10 0.26
CA ASP A 224 13.00 24.75 -0.20
C ASP A 224 11.56 24.70 -0.75
N GLN A 225 11.33 25.27 -1.92
CA GLN A 225 10.07 25.21 -2.63
C GLN A 225 10.33 24.80 -4.08
N CYS A 226 9.64 23.75 -4.53
CA CYS A 226 9.49 23.30 -5.93
C CYS A 226 10.24 22.04 -6.41
N CYS A 227 10.37 21.01 -5.57
CA CYS A 227 10.19 19.65 -6.09
C CYS A 227 8.91 19.12 -5.44
N ASP A 228 7.82 19.01 -6.20
CA ASP A 228 6.70 18.15 -5.79
C ASP A 228 7.28 16.73 -5.78
N GLY A 229 7.92 16.36 -4.66
CA GLY A 229 8.75 15.17 -4.44
C GLY A 229 7.98 13.89 -4.69
N SER A 230 7.71 13.63 -5.95
CA SER A 230 6.77 12.64 -6.40
C SER A 230 7.37 11.28 -6.11
N LYS A 231 6.70 10.54 -5.23
CA LYS A 231 7.12 9.19 -4.88
C LYS A 231 6.75 8.25 -6.00
N ILE A 232 7.67 7.35 -6.31
CA ILE A 232 7.43 6.20 -7.18
C ILE A 232 7.50 4.92 -6.37
N TYR A 233 6.70 3.96 -6.79
CA TYR A 233 6.43 2.73 -6.05
C TYR A 233 6.72 1.53 -6.93
N LYS A 234 7.27 0.46 -6.36
CA LYS A 234 7.54 -0.80 -7.06
C LYS A 234 7.11 -1.98 -6.21
N LEU A 235 6.39 -2.92 -6.82
CA LEU A 235 6.10 -4.20 -6.19
C LEU A 235 7.25 -5.17 -6.45
N GLU A 236 7.87 -5.69 -5.40
CA GLU A 236 8.83 -6.78 -5.49
C GLU A 236 8.21 -8.09 -5.00
N LYS A 237 8.47 -9.18 -5.75
CA LYS A 237 8.07 -10.54 -5.39
C LYS A 237 9.32 -11.35 -5.08
N THR A 238 9.30 -12.05 -3.95
CA THR A 238 10.38 -12.94 -3.52
C THR A 238 9.81 -14.27 -3.02
N GLY A 239 10.58 -15.35 -3.17
CA GLY A 239 10.14 -16.70 -2.80
C GLY A 239 10.45 -17.10 -1.36
N SER A 240 11.04 -16.22 -0.56
CA SER A 240 11.31 -16.51 0.85
C SER A 240 11.46 -15.24 1.67
N LYS A 241 11.25 -15.38 2.98
CA LYS A 241 11.50 -14.34 3.98
C LYS A 241 12.91 -13.76 3.89
N ASN A 242 13.92 -14.63 3.79
CA ASN A 242 15.31 -14.20 3.75
C ASN A 242 15.63 -13.45 2.45
N ALA A 243 15.07 -13.88 1.32
CA ALA A 243 15.21 -13.17 0.06
C ALA A 243 14.54 -11.78 0.12
N CYS A 244 13.35 -11.70 0.73
CA CYS A 244 12.63 -10.45 0.96
C CYS A 244 13.47 -9.46 1.79
N ALA A 245 13.96 -9.91 2.95
CA ALA A 245 14.79 -9.08 3.84
C ALA A 245 16.12 -8.67 3.20
N ALA A 246 16.81 -9.58 2.51
CA ALA A 246 18.04 -9.28 1.79
C ALA A 246 17.81 -8.24 0.68
N ARG A 247 16.66 -8.33 -0.01
CA ARG A 247 16.30 -7.37 -1.06
C ARG A 247 15.96 -6.00 -0.50
N ALA A 248 15.19 -5.93 0.59
CA ALA A 248 14.92 -4.68 1.30
C ALA A 248 16.23 -4.00 1.75
N TYR A 249 17.14 -4.78 2.36
CA TYR A 249 18.47 -4.28 2.73
C TYR A 249 19.27 -3.80 1.51
N GLN A 250 19.30 -4.57 0.41
CA GLN A 250 20.02 -4.18 -0.81
C GLN A 250 19.48 -2.87 -1.40
N ASN A 251 18.16 -2.73 -1.48
CA ASN A 251 17.50 -1.52 -1.98
C ASN A 251 17.84 -0.30 -1.10
N ALA A 252 17.77 -0.46 0.22
CA ALA A 252 18.15 0.58 1.15
C ALA A 252 19.64 0.91 1.05
N ALA A 253 20.52 -0.07 1.23
CA ALA A 253 21.96 0.10 1.36
C ALA A 253 22.61 0.60 0.06
N LEU A 254 22.28 0.00 -1.08
CA LEU A 254 22.91 0.36 -2.36
C LEU A 254 22.17 1.50 -3.05
N ARG A 255 20.83 1.49 -3.03
CA ARG A 255 20.03 2.33 -3.93
C ARG A 255 19.36 3.52 -3.24
N GLY A 256 19.15 3.45 -1.93
CA GLY A 256 18.55 4.54 -1.16
C GLY A 256 17.04 4.55 -1.26
N TRP A 257 16.45 3.37 -1.47
CA TRP A 257 15.01 3.20 -1.57
C TRP A 257 14.46 2.64 -0.26
N SER A 258 13.22 2.99 0.06
CA SER A 258 12.53 2.57 1.26
C SER A 258 11.68 1.32 0.99
N THR A 259 11.53 0.45 1.98
CA THR A 259 10.52 -0.60 1.98
C THR A 259 9.42 -0.18 2.94
N ILE A 260 8.24 0.14 2.39
CA ILE A 260 7.14 0.80 3.11
C ILE A 260 5.97 -0.12 3.44
N PHE A 261 5.98 -1.35 2.93
CA PHE A 261 5.01 -2.38 3.26
C PHE A 261 5.56 -3.73 2.80
N SER A 262 5.33 -4.78 3.59
CA SER A 262 5.64 -6.15 3.21
C SER A 262 4.55 -7.09 3.69
N CYS A 263 4.19 -8.08 2.87
CA CYS A 263 3.19 -9.09 3.22
C CYS A 263 3.55 -10.46 2.65
N VAL A 264 2.85 -11.48 3.12
CA VAL A 264 2.94 -12.86 2.61
C VAL A 264 1.56 -13.35 2.24
N ILE A 265 1.47 -14.03 1.10
CA ILE A 265 0.27 -14.72 0.63
C ILE A 265 0.61 -16.15 0.24
N LYS A 266 -0.41 -17.03 0.22
CA LYS A 266 -0.30 -18.36 -0.38
C LYS A 266 -0.07 -18.23 -1.90
N GLY A 267 0.71 -19.15 -2.47
CA GLY A 267 1.15 -19.12 -3.86
C GLY A 267 0.05 -19.19 -4.91
N GLU A 268 0.42 -18.88 -6.15
CA GLU A 268 -0.43 -18.91 -7.35
C GLU A 268 -1.70 -18.05 -7.32
N VAL A 269 -1.84 -17.17 -6.32
CA VAL A 269 -2.93 -16.20 -6.30
C VAL A 269 -2.70 -15.11 -7.35
N ASP A 270 -3.55 -15.09 -8.36
CA ASP A 270 -3.60 -14.02 -9.35
C ASP A 270 -4.36 -12.81 -8.78
N LEU A 271 -3.61 -11.93 -8.11
CA LEU A 271 -4.13 -10.71 -7.48
C LEU A 271 -4.91 -9.82 -8.46
N ALA A 272 -4.57 -9.87 -9.75
CA ALA A 272 -5.23 -9.07 -10.78
C ALA A 272 -6.65 -9.54 -11.11
N LYS A 273 -6.97 -10.81 -10.86
CA LYS A 273 -8.31 -11.40 -11.12
C LYS A 273 -9.31 -11.15 -10.00
N MET A 274 -8.87 -10.62 -8.87
CA MET A 274 -9.73 -10.48 -7.69
C MET A 274 -10.65 -9.26 -7.82
N SER A 275 -11.94 -9.43 -7.56
CA SER A 275 -12.91 -8.34 -7.42
C SER A 275 -13.14 -7.99 -5.94
N GLY A 276 -13.53 -6.75 -5.62
CA GLY A 276 -13.97 -6.36 -4.27
C GLY A 276 -12.99 -5.54 -3.40
N GLY A 277 -11.91 -5.00 -3.97
CA GLY A 277 -10.97 -4.13 -3.26
C GLY A 277 -10.40 -4.75 -1.96
N ILE A 278 -10.35 -4.01 -0.86
CA ILE A 278 -9.80 -4.53 0.41
C ILE A 278 -10.62 -5.69 1.00
N LYS A 279 -11.90 -5.81 0.64
CA LYS A 279 -12.79 -6.84 1.17
C LYS A 279 -12.44 -8.25 0.66
N CYS A 280 -11.66 -8.35 -0.42
CA CYS A 280 -11.17 -9.63 -0.92
C CYS A 280 -9.94 -10.14 -0.17
N PHE A 281 -9.40 -9.36 0.79
CA PHE A 281 -8.30 -9.78 1.63
C PHE A 281 -8.79 -10.09 3.04
N GLU A 282 -8.28 -11.19 3.58
CA GLU A 282 -8.48 -11.61 4.96
C GLU A 282 -7.13 -11.56 5.67
N ARG A 283 -6.97 -10.63 6.62
CA ARG A 283 -5.75 -10.61 7.43
C ARG A 283 -5.74 -11.83 8.33
N VAL A 284 -4.69 -12.64 8.22
CA VAL A 284 -4.43 -13.71 9.18
C VAL A 284 -3.46 -13.26 10.26
N ARG A 285 -3.58 -13.83 11.46
CA ARG A 285 -2.71 -13.51 12.59
C ARG A 285 -1.43 -14.33 12.61
N ASN A 286 -1.44 -15.52 12.01
CA ASN A 286 -0.28 -16.41 11.96
C ASN A 286 0.01 -16.84 10.53
N LEU A 287 1.30 -17.08 10.24
CA LEU A 287 1.71 -17.60 8.94
C LEU A 287 1.10 -18.98 8.63
N GLY A 288 0.85 -19.80 9.65
CA GLY A 288 0.19 -21.11 9.49
C GLY A 288 -1.25 -21.01 8.99
N ASP A 289 -1.94 -19.92 9.32
CA ASP A 289 -3.34 -19.69 8.92
C ASP A 289 -3.45 -19.46 7.41
N LEU A 290 -2.36 -19.03 6.75
CA LEU A 290 -2.28 -18.93 5.28
C LEU A 290 -2.46 -20.28 4.59
N LEU A 291 -2.16 -21.39 5.27
CA LEU A 291 -2.21 -22.72 4.68
C LEU A 291 -3.63 -23.27 4.58
N GLY A 292 -4.51 -22.87 5.50
CA GLY A 292 -5.90 -23.30 5.49
C GLY A 292 -6.67 -22.72 4.30
N ASP A 293 -7.68 -23.45 3.83
CA ASP A 293 -8.49 -23.03 2.70
C ASP A 293 -9.15 -21.66 2.95
N ALA A 294 -9.23 -20.87 1.89
CA ALA A 294 -9.89 -19.58 1.89
C ALA A 294 -11.41 -19.76 1.92
N GLU A 295 -12.04 -19.46 3.05
CA GLU A 295 -13.50 -19.42 3.12
C GLU A 295 -14.02 -18.21 2.34
N GLY A 296 -14.97 -18.44 1.43
CA GLY A 296 -15.62 -17.37 0.68
C GLY A 296 -14.75 -16.69 -0.38
N GLY A 297 -13.69 -17.35 -0.86
CA GLY A 297 -12.87 -16.85 -1.98
C GLY A 297 -12.01 -15.62 -1.66
N LYS A 298 -11.77 -15.33 -0.37
CA LYS A 298 -10.87 -14.26 0.05
C LYS A 298 -9.42 -14.71 0.03
N ILE A 299 -8.50 -13.78 -0.20
CA ILE A 299 -7.06 -14.04 -0.11
C ILE A 299 -6.63 -13.82 1.33
N LYS A 300 -6.14 -14.89 1.96
CA LYS A 300 -5.44 -14.78 3.23
C LYS A 300 -4.11 -14.08 3.04
N ILE A 301 -3.86 -13.06 3.85
CA ILE A 301 -2.66 -12.22 3.80
C ILE A 301 -2.10 -12.03 5.21
N PHE A 302 -0.80 -12.22 5.36
CA PHE A 302 -0.07 -12.01 6.62
C PHE A 302 0.83 -10.78 6.49
N TYR A 303 0.72 -9.83 7.41
CA TYR A 303 1.50 -8.57 7.45
C TYR A 303 1.60 -7.98 8.85
#